data_AF-A0A3L6JDN0-F1
#
_entry.id   AF-A0A3L6JDN0-F1
#
_cell.length_a   1.000
_cell.length_b   1.000
_cell.length_c   1.000
_cell.angle_alpha   90.00
_cell.angle_beta   90.00
_cell.angle_gamma   90.00
#
_symmetry.space_group_name_H-M   'P 1'
#
loop_
_entity.id
_entity.type
_entity.pdbx_description
1 polymer ?
#
loop_
_entity_poly.entity_id
_entity_poly.type
_entity_poly.pdbx_seq_one_letter_code
_entity_poly.pdbx_strand_id
1 'polypeptide(L)'
;MGSEAQTADMFKCPVCNGNVKTGPDDVVITCTYCGNTSTIEGKAIGDHLMEPAKGADERIQGFQGFLDKNKGMNKSLVKNVQVVENRLIYVPVWTAKVKADSYYKGYKTVQVPVQKTRTVRDSNGHTRTETYTDYETGYVPVQSELHTDTNEPMLARKGARFYGLEEFLGTIKIENTVPYNFEKIKDLDPTILNAEIGQEEFEKAIHGRVADNHRSQAGSGLAELFDCRTTTSVRGTTYLQAPFTMVRYKFQGDLYKAAIDGNSGRVLMGEIPIARGQRAMWTVLGLIGIIFAGIGSQLLYQNIVVPAEPVMDMWTAIGAVLAILGIVMTALGFRVLIMTQRTKKG
;
A
#
# COMPACT_ATOMS: atom_id res chain seq x y z
N MET A 1 -22.98 -32.97 -21.09
CA MET A 1 -21.82 -33.86 -20.89
C MET A 1 -20.74 -33.05 -20.20
N GLY A 2 -20.79 -33.01 -18.87
CA GLY A 2 -19.77 -32.34 -18.07
C GLY A 2 -18.54 -33.24 -18.05
N SER A 3 -17.45 -32.80 -18.66
CA SER A 3 -16.16 -33.47 -18.51
C SER A 3 -15.76 -33.37 -17.04
N GLU A 4 -15.60 -34.53 -16.42
CA GLU A 4 -15.06 -34.70 -15.07
C GLU A 4 -13.77 -33.88 -14.96
N ALA A 5 -13.83 -32.78 -14.21
CA ALA A 5 -12.64 -32.15 -13.68
C ALA A 5 -12.01 -33.19 -12.75
N GLN A 6 -10.99 -33.89 -13.24
CA GLN A 6 -10.20 -34.81 -12.44
C GLN A 6 -9.57 -33.98 -11.32
N THR A 7 -10.13 -34.11 -10.12
CA THR A 7 -9.51 -33.74 -8.85
C THR A 7 -8.25 -34.56 -8.69
N ALA A 8 -7.15 -34.11 -9.29
CA ALA A 8 -5.83 -34.58 -8.93
C ALA A 8 -5.46 -33.92 -7.59
N ASP A 9 -5.91 -34.50 -6.48
CA ASP A 9 -5.45 -34.12 -5.13
C ASP A 9 -3.94 -34.42 -4.95
N MET A 10 -3.37 -35.24 -5.84
CA MET A 10 -1.99 -35.71 -5.77
C MET A 10 -1.35 -35.73 -7.17
N PHE A 11 -0.25 -34.98 -7.32
CA PHE A 11 0.64 -35.00 -8.47
C PHE A 11 1.86 -35.89 -8.19
N LYS A 12 2.22 -36.77 -9.13
CA LYS A 12 3.45 -37.56 -9.04
C LYS A 12 4.61 -36.80 -9.66
N CYS A 13 5.62 -36.52 -8.85
CA CYS A 13 6.81 -35.82 -9.32
C CYS A 13 7.56 -36.65 -10.38
N PRO A 14 7.89 -36.11 -11.56
CA PRO A 14 8.58 -36.85 -12.62
C PRO A 14 10.03 -37.20 -12.28
N VAL A 15 10.64 -36.53 -11.29
CA VAL A 15 12.05 -36.71 -10.91
C VAL A 15 12.22 -37.71 -9.76
N CYS A 16 11.48 -37.55 -8.68
CA CYS A 16 11.63 -38.40 -7.48
C CYS A 16 10.48 -39.40 -7.27
N ASN A 17 9.44 -39.35 -8.11
CA ASN A 17 8.22 -40.16 -7.99
C ASN A 17 7.45 -39.94 -6.67
N GLY A 18 7.75 -38.85 -5.95
CA GLY A 18 7.06 -38.44 -4.72
C GLY A 18 5.65 -37.92 -5.01
N ASN A 19 4.75 -38.16 -4.08
CA ASN A 19 3.36 -37.70 -4.15
C ASN A 19 3.22 -36.30 -3.54
N VAL A 20 3.04 -35.30 -4.39
CA VAL A 20 2.93 -33.89 -4.02
C VAL A 20 1.46 -33.49 -3.98
N LYS A 21 1.05 -32.82 -2.90
CA LYS A 21 -0.32 -32.29 -2.79
C LYS A 21 -0.50 -31.11 -3.74
N THR A 22 -1.60 -31.11 -4.48
CA THR A 22 -1.97 -30.07 -5.44
C THR A 22 -3.34 -29.51 -5.14
N GLY A 23 -3.54 -28.23 -5.44
CA GLY A 23 -4.84 -27.60 -5.53
C GLY A 23 -5.51 -27.88 -6.89
N PRO A 24 -6.83 -27.65 -7.01
CA PRO A 24 -7.59 -27.94 -8.22
C PRO A 24 -7.15 -27.08 -9.43
N ASP A 25 -6.63 -25.88 -9.17
CA ASP A 25 -6.23 -24.91 -10.20
C ASP A 25 -4.71 -24.78 -10.34
N ASP A 26 -3.92 -25.64 -9.67
CA ASP A 26 -2.45 -25.58 -9.72
C ASP A 26 -1.94 -26.02 -11.11
N VAL A 27 -1.20 -25.14 -11.78
CA VAL A 27 -0.63 -25.37 -13.12
C VAL A 27 0.87 -25.63 -13.05
N VAL A 28 1.57 -24.97 -12.12
CA VAL A 28 3.02 -25.13 -11.89
C VAL A 28 3.25 -25.57 -10.45
N ILE A 29 3.91 -26.72 -10.31
CA ILE A 29 4.01 -27.46 -9.06
C ILE A 29 5.47 -27.58 -8.68
N THR A 30 5.79 -27.21 -7.45
CA THR A 30 7.12 -27.39 -6.87
C THR A 30 7.09 -28.54 -5.88
N CYS A 31 7.87 -29.58 -6.16
CA CYS A 31 7.93 -30.77 -5.33
C CYS A 31 8.54 -30.47 -3.95
N THR A 32 7.79 -30.76 -2.89
CA THR A 32 8.22 -30.55 -1.49
C THR A 32 9.27 -31.56 -1.00
N TYR A 33 9.62 -32.57 -1.81
CA TYR A 33 10.62 -33.58 -1.44
C TYR A 33 11.99 -33.31 -2.08
N CYS A 34 12.01 -33.12 -3.41
CA CYS A 34 13.26 -32.94 -4.17
C CYS A 34 13.45 -31.53 -4.73
N GLY A 35 12.45 -30.66 -4.64
CA GLY A 35 12.52 -29.29 -5.17
C GLY A 35 12.31 -29.14 -6.68
N ASN A 36 12.11 -30.22 -7.43
CA ASN A 36 11.82 -30.12 -8.86
C ASN A 36 10.53 -29.32 -9.10
N THR A 37 10.56 -28.40 -10.05
CA THR A 37 9.38 -27.63 -10.46
C THR A 37 9.00 -27.95 -11.89
N SER A 38 7.75 -28.30 -12.12
CA SER A 38 7.22 -28.67 -13.42
C SER A 38 5.77 -28.23 -13.57
N THR A 39 5.27 -28.22 -14.79
CA THR A 39 3.83 -28.09 -15.01
C THR A 39 3.09 -29.34 -14.50
N ILE A 40 1.76 -29.26 -14.36
CA ILE A 40 0.89 -30.42 -14.09
C ILE A 40 1.06 -31.54 -15.13
N GLU A 41 1.45 -31.19 -16.36
CA GLU A 41 1.76 -32.14 -17.44
C GLU A 41 3.18 -32.73 -17.34
N GLY A 42 3.96 -32.35 -16.32
CA GLY A 42 5.34 -32.80 -16.12
C GLY A 42 6.38 -32.11 -17.00
N LYS A 43 6.02 -31.04 -17.72
CA LYS A 43 6.98 -30.27 -18.52
C LYS A 43 7.87 -29.41 -17.62
N ALA A 44 9.15 -29.33 -17.94
CA ALA A 44 10.07 -28.42 -17.27
C ALA A 44 9.60 -26.97 -17.48
N ILE A 45 9.58 -26.20 -16.41
CA ILE A 45 9.52 -24.74 -16.51
C ILE A 45 10.92 -24.22 -16.82
N GLY A 46 11.04 -23.02 -17.39
CA GLY A 46 12.33 -22.38 -17.66
C GLY A 46 13.11 -22.06 -16.39
N ASP A 47 13.80 -20.92 -16.35
CA ASP A 47 14.56 -20.54 -15.16
C ASP A 47 13.66 -20.45 -13.91
N HIS A 48 14.02 -21.22 -12.89
CA HIS A 48 13.39 -21.20 -11.58
C HIS A 48 14.37 -20.61 -10.56
N LEU A 49 14.04 -19.42 -10.10
CA LEU A 49 14.82 -18.68 -9.11
C LEU A 49 14.10 -18.67 -7.76
N MET A 50 14.83 -18.34 -6.70
CA MET A 50 14.27 -18.04 -5.40
C MET A 50 15.03 -16.91 -4.71
N GLU A 51 14.36 -16.22 -3.79
CA GLU A 51 15.04 -15.39 -2.82
C GLU A 51 15.39 -16.21 -1.57
N PRO A 52 16.60 -16.03 -1.00
CA PRO A 52 16.97 -16.70 0.24
C PRO A 52 16.10 -16.19 1.39
N ALA A 53 15.60 -17.11 2.23
CA ALA A 53 14.82 -16.73 3.41
C ALA A 53 15.72 -16.57 4.64
N LYS A 54 15.37 -15.61 5.50
CA LYS A 54 15.91 -15.49 6.84
C LYS A 54 15.26 -16.48 7.81
N GLY A 55 16.05 -16.86 8.81
CA GLY A 55 15.61 -17.71 9.91
C GLY A 55 14.42 -17.13 10.69
N ALA A 56 13.74 -17.97 11.46
CA ALA A 56 12.62 -17.53 12.30
C ALA A 56 13.02 -16.41 13.27
N ASP A 57 14.18 -16.53 13.93
CA ASP A 57 14.65 -15.56 14.93
C ASP A 57 14.95 -14.19 14.31
N GLU A 58 15.60 -14.15 13.14
CA GLU A 58 15.87 -12.90 12.43
C GLU A 58 14.58 -12.19 11.98
N ARG A 59 13.58 -12.94 11.51
CA ARG A 59 12.27 -12.37 11.17
C ARG A 59 11.57 -11.80 12.41
N ILE A 60 11.67 -12.47 13.56
CA ILE A 60 11.15 -11.96 14.84
C ILE A 60 11.91 -10.72 15.30
N GLN A 61 13.24 -10.66 15.13
CA GLN A 61 14.01 -9.45 15.44
C GLN A 61 13.58 -8.27 14.57
N GLY A 62 13.34 -8.51 13.27
CA GLY A 62 12.78 -7.50 12.37
C GLY A 62 11.39 -7.00 12.81
N PHE A 63 10.54 -7.93 13.26
CA PHE A 63 9.24 -7.61 13.85
C PHE A 63 9.36 -6.80 15.16
N GLN A 64 10.26 -7.17 16.06
CA GLN A 64 10.54 -6.42 17.29
C GLN A 64 11.03 -5.01 16.97
N GLY A 65 11.94 -4.86 15.99
CA GLY A 65 12.41 -3.55 15.52
C GLY A 65 11.28 -2.68 14.95
N PHE A 66 10.27 -3.28 14.32
CA PHE A 66 9.06 -2.57 13.92
C PHE A 66 8.23 -2.12 15.13
N LEU A 67 8.04 -2.96 16.15
CA LEU A 67 7.36 -2.56 17.38
C LEU A 67 8.10 -1.44 18.11
N ASP A 68 9.44 -1.49 18.16
CA ASP A 68 10.28 -0.48 18.78
C ASP A 68 10.21 0.87 18.08
N LYS A 69 10.21 0.91 16.74
CA LYS A 69 10.01 2.14 15.97
C LYS A 69 8.66 2.79 16.27
N ASN A 70 7.67 1.96 16.59
CA ASN A 70 6.29 2.38 16.85
C ASN A 70 5.96 2.52 18.34
N LYS A 71 6.96 2.42 19.25
CA LYS A 71 6.77 2.53 20.70
C LYS A 71 6.16 3.86 21.18
N GLY A 72 6.29 4.92 20.38
CA GLY A 72 5.64 6.21 20.63
C GLY A 72 4.11 6.11 20.61
N MET A 73 3.56 5.16 19.86
CA MET A 73 2.12 4.91 19.82
C MET A 73 1.63 4.09 21.00
N ASN A 74 2.44 3.19 21.57
CA ASN A 74 2.09 2.47 22.80
C ASN A 74 3.34 1.81 23.40
N LYS A 75 3.83 2.36 24.52
CA LYS A 75 5.06 1.90 25.20
C LYS A 75 4.99 0.46 25.69
N SER A 76 3.78 -0.07 25.89
CA SER A 76 3.57 -1.43 26.38
C SER A 76 3.61 -2.49 25.27
N LEU A 77 3.65 -2.10 24.00
CA LEU A 77 3.66 -3.02 22.86
C LEU A 77 4.85 -3.98 22.92
N VAL A 78 6.04 -3.46 23.11
CA VAL A 78 7.28 -4.26 23.05
C VAL A 78 7.31 -5.33 24.16
N LYS A 79 6.69 -5.05 25.32
CA LYS A 79 6.75 -5.92 26.51
C LYS A 79 5.63 -6.97 26.57
N ASN A 80 4.43 -6.63 26.07
CA ASN A 80 3.22 -7.43 26.29
C ASN A 80 2.69 -8.11 25.02
N VAL A 81 3.45 -8.07 23.92
CA VAL A 81 3.09 -8.78 22.69
C VAL A 81 3.46 -10.25 22.81
N GLN A 82 2.51 -11.12 22.46
CA GLN A 82 2.72 -12.56 22.33
C GLN A 82 2.60 -12.97 20.88
N VAL A 83 3.68 -13.46 20.28
CA VAL A 83 3.65 -13.99 18.91
C VAL A 83 2.92 -15.34 18.93
N VAL A 84 1.86 -15.45 18.15
CA VAL A 84 1.01 -16.65 18.04
C VAL A 84 1.45 -17.51 16.86
N GLU A 85 1.80 -16.89 15.75
CA GLU A 85 2.19 -17.58 14.52
C GLU A 85 3.29 -16.81 13.80
N ASN A 86 4.30 -17.53 13.30
CA ASN A 86 5.39 -17.01 12.46
C ASN A 86 5.66 -17.99 11.31
N ARG A 87 4.75 -18.04 10.34
CA ARG A 87 4.82 -19.02 9.25
C ARG A 87 5.58 -18.47 8.05
N LEU A 88 6.62 -19.19 7.61
CA LEU A 88 7.34 -18.90 6.37
C LEU A 88 6.58 -19.51 5.19
N ILE A 89 6.30 -18.70 4.18
CA ILE A 89 5.54 -19.10 3.00
C ILE A 89 6.35 -18.69 1.77
N TYR A 90 6.72 -19.63 0.91
CA TYR A 90 7.29 -19.32 -0.39
C TYR A 90 6.17 -19.07 -1.38
N VAL A 91 6.06 -17.82 -1.82
CA VAL A 91 5.02 -17.31 -2.70
C VAL A 91 5.51 -17.38 -4.15
N PRO A 92 4.76 -18.00 -5.06
CA PRO A 92 5.14 -18.11 -6.46
C PRO A 92 4.81 -16.81 -7.18
N VAL A 93 5.81 -16.28 -7.88
CA VAL A 93 5.76 -15.00 -8.57
C VAL A 93 6.34 -15.21 -9.97
N TRP A 94 5.66 -14.70 -10.97
CA TRP A 94 6.23 -14.54 -12.29
C TRP A 94 6.82 -13.15 -12.41
N THR A 95 8.02 -13.04 -12.97
CA THR A 95 8.63 -11.76 -13.29
C THR A 95 9.04 -11.75 -14.74
N ALA A 96 8.86 -10.62 -15.41
CA ALA A 96 9.41 -10.38 -16.73
C ALA A 96 9.87 -8.94 -16.85
N LYS A 97 10.85 -8.72 -17.73
CA LYS A 97 11.27 -7.38 -18.11
C LYS A 97 10.28 -6.83 -19.12
N VAL A 98 9.55 -5.79 -18.74
CA VAL A 98 8.55 -5.16 -19.59
C VAL A 98 9.01 -3.76 -19.93
N LYS A 99 9.19 -3.52 -21.23
CA LYS A 99 9.31 -2.16 -21.75
C LYS A 99 7.93 -1.66 -22.12
N ALA A 100 7.55 -0.53 -21.58
CA ALA A 100 6.29 0.12 -21.86
C ALA A 100 6.52 1.56 -22.31
N ASP A 101 6.01 1.88 -23.49
CA ASP A 101 6.05 3.21 -24.07
C ASP A 101 4.59 3.70 -24.13
N SER A 102 4.30 4.81 -23.45
CA SER A 102 2.95 5.35 -23.37
C SER A 102 2.87 6.80 -23.75
N TYR A 103 1.85 7.14 -24.53
CA TYR A 103 1.51 8.51 -24.89
C TYR A 103 0.14 8.85 -24.32
N TYR A 104 0.05 9.97 -23.60
CA TYR A 104 -1.16 10.36 -22.90
C TYR A 104 -1.54 11.82 -23.07
N LYS A 105 -2.85 12.09 -22.97
CA LYS A 105 -3.46 13.42 -23.08
C LYS A 105 -4.44 13.66 -21.94
N GLY A 106 -4.38 14.85 -21.34
CA GLY A 106 -5.30 15.28 -20.28
C GLY A 106 -5.31 16.78 -20.07
N TYR A 107 -6.00 17.24 -19.02
CA TYR A 107 -5.93 18.64 -18.55
C TYR A 107 -5.34 18.71 -17.14
N LYS A 108 -4.62 19.79 -16.87
CA LYS A 108 -4.29 20.23 -15.50
C LYS A 108 -5.09 21.47 -15.16
N THR A 109 -5.53 21.57 -13.91
CA THR A 109 -6.15 22.78 -13.38
C THR A 109 -5.08 23.79 -12.99
N VAL A 110 -5.21 25.02 -13.48
CA VAL A 110 -4.38 26.16 -13.12
C VAL A 110 -5.26 27.27 -12.55
N GLN A 111 -4.74 28.07 -11.62
CA GLN A 111 -5.44 29.25 -11.13
C GLN A 111 -5.13 30.42 -12.08
N VAL A 112 -6.17 30.94 -12.74
CA VAL A 112 -6.07 32.07 -13.67
C VAL A 112 -6.57 33.32 -12.96
N PRO A 113 -5.77 34.42 -12.89
CA PRO A 113 -6.21 35.66 -12.30
C PRO A 113 -7.25 36.35 -13.19
N VAL A 114 -8.41 36.68 -12.63
CA VAL A 114 -9.51 37.38 -13.30
C VAL A 114 -9.80 38.67 -12.53
N GLN A 115 -9.83 39.81 -13.21
CA GLN A 115 -10.17 41.09 -12.59
C GLN A 115 -11.70 41.17 -12.42
N LYS A 116 -12.17 41.32 -11.19
CA LYS A 116 -13.60 41.54 -10.87
C LYS A 116 -13.77 42.88 -10.18
N THR A 117 -14.93 43.49 -10.40
CA THR A 117 -15.29 44.75 -9.75
C THR A 117 -16.30 44.48 -8.65
N ARG A 118 -16.10 45.10 -7.48
CA ARG A 118 -17.08 45.11 -6.39
C ARG A 118 -17.41 46.56 -6.03
N THR A 119 -18.68 46.83 -5.83
CA THR A 119 -19.12 48.11 -5.27
C THR A 119 -18.93 48.08 -3.76
N VAL A 120 -18.08 48.96 -3.25
CA VAL A 120 -17.80 49.12 -1.83
C VAL A 120 -18.36 50.47 -1.39
N ARG A 121 -19.04 50.49 -0.24
CA ARG A 121 -19.63 51.71 0.32
C ARG A 121 -18.73 52.24 1.43
N ASP A 122 -18.21 53.45 1.26
CA ASP A 122 -17.39 54.11 2.27
C ASP A 122 -18.25 54.52 3.48
N SER A 123 -17.60 54.78 4.62
CA SER A 123 -18.26 55.12 5.90
C SER A 123 -19.15 56.38 5.84
N ASN A 124 -19.01 57.20 4.79
CA ASN A 124 -19.79 58.41 4.53
C ASN A 124 -20.97 58.17 3.56
N GLY A 125 -21.28 56.91 3.22
CA GLY A 125 -22.43 56.54 2.40
C GLY A 125 -22.22 56.61 0.89
N HIS A 126 -21.05 57.05 0.42
CA HIS A 126 -20.66 57.07 -1.00
C HIS A 126 -20.21 55.69 -1.49
N THR A 127 -20.59 55.32 -2.71
CA THR A 127 -20.21 54.06 -3.34
C THR A 127 -19.01 54.27 -4.27
N ARG A 128 -17.96 53.47 -4.10
CA ARG A 128 -16.82 53.40 -5.01
C ARG A 128 -16.72 51.99 -5.62
N THR A 129 -16.29 51.93 -6.87
CA THR A 129 -16.02 50.65 -7.54
C THR A 129 -14.56 50.31 -7.33
N GLU A 130 -14.28 49.17 -6.68
CA GLU A 130 -12.93 48.66 -6.47
C GLU A 130 -12.72 47.44 -7.36
N THR A 131 -11.59 47.41 -8.07
CA THR A 131 -11.16 46.25 -8.86
C THR A 131 -10.28 45.38 -8.00
N TYR A 132 -10.62 44.09 -7.87
CA TYR A 132 -9.81 43.11 -7.17
C TYR A 132 -9.47 41.94 -8.09
N THR A 133 -8.34 41.28 -7.82
CA THR A 133 -7.93 40.07 -8.53
C THR A 133 -8.57 38.87 -7.86
N ASP A 134 -9.46 38.18 -8.57
CA ASP A 134 -10.00 36.88 -8.21
C ASP A 134 -9.24 35.77 -8.95
N TYR A 135 -9.33 34.53 -8.50
CA TYR A 135 -8.70 33.39 -9.18
C TYR A 135 -9.77 32.38 -9.61
N GLU A 136 -9.86 32.14 -10.92
CA GLU A 136 -10.76 31.13 -11.47
C GLU A 136 -9.98 29.89 -11.93
N THR A 137 -10.66 28.75 -11.99
CA THR A 137 -10.04 27.49 -12.41
C THR A 137 -9.98 27.44 -13.94
N GLY A 138 -8.77 27.54 -14.50
CA GLY A 138 -8.50 27.29 -15.90
C GLY A 138 -8.04 25.86 -16.15
N TYR A 139 -8.25 25.35 -17.36
CA TYR A 139 -7.83 24.02 -17.80
C TYR A 139 -6.74 24.15 -18.87
N VAL A 140 -5.56 23.57 -18.62
CA VAL A 140 -4.42 23.60 -19.55
C VAL A 140 -4.18 22.20 -20.10
N PRO A 141 -4.23 21.99 -21.45
CA PRO A 141 -4.00 20.67 -22.03
C PRO A 141 -2.57 20.24 -21.80
N VAL A 142 -2.40 18.98 -21.42
CA VAL A 142 -1.10 18.33 -21.25
C VAL A 142 -1.06 17.14 -22.21
N GLN A 143 0.01 17.08 -22.99
CA GLN A 143 0.37 15.93 -23.80
C GLN A 143 1.80 15.55 -23.42
N SER A 144 2.00 14.29 -23.06
CA SER A 144 3.30 13.83 -22.59
C SER A 144 3.42 12.33 -22.79
N GLU A 145 4.64 11.84 -22.58
CA GLU A 145 5.03 10.46 -22.77
C GLU A 145 5.58 9.89 -21.47
N LEU A 146 5.38 8.60 -21.28
CA LEU A 146 5.87 7.83 -20.15
C LEU A 146 6.54 6.57 -20.69
N HIS A 147 7.84 6.45 -20.38
CA HIS A 147 8.66 5.31 -20.77
C HIS A 147 9.16 4.59 -19.54
N THR A 148 8.97 3.28 -19.50
CA THR A 148 9.51 2.42 -18.44
C THR A 148 10.13 1.18 -19.07
N ASP A 149 11.20 0.67 -18.46
CA ASP A 149 11.79 -0.62 -18.77
C ASP A 149 12.20 -1.27 -17.44
N THR A 150 11.25 -1.99 -16.83
CA THR A 150 11.41 -2.51 -15.46
C THR A 150 11.02 -3.98 -15.36
N ASN A 151 11.48 -4.62 -14.28
CA ASN A 151 11.09 -5.98 -13.95
C ASN A 151 9.74 -5.93 -13.22
N GLU A 152 8.74 -6.61 -13.78
CA GLU A 152 7.36 -6.53 -13.33
C GLU A 152 6.93 -7.85 -12.65
N PRO A 153 6.99 -7.92 -11.30
CA PRO A 153 6.62 -9.13 -10.57
C PRO A 153 5.11 -9.22 -10.38
N MET A 154 4.51 -10.36 -10.71
CA MET A 154 3.09 -10.64 -10.55
C MET A 154 2.90 -11.95 -9.78
N LEU A 155 1.99 -11.93 -8.80
CA LEU A 155 1.61 -13.14 -8.08
C LEU A 155 1.07 -14.19 -9.05
N ALA A 156 1.61 -15.41 -8.99
CA ALA A 156 1.23 -16.50 -9.88
C ALA A 156 0.02 -17.30 -9.37
N ARG A 157 -0.88 -16.66 -8.61
CA ARG A 157 -2.10 -17.26 -8.03
C ARG A 157 -3.31 -16.39 -8.31
N LYS A 158 -4.41 -16.99 -8.74
CA LYS A 158 -5.61 -16.29 -9.20
C LYS A 158 -6.44 -15.82 -8.00
N GLY A 159 -6.83 -14.56 -8.00
CA GLY A 159 -7.71 -13.98 -6.98
C GLY A 159 -7.14 -13.93 -5.55
N ALA A 160 -5.90 -14.39 -5.34
CA ALA A 160 -5.24 -14.35 -4.06
C ALA A 160 -4.85 -12.91 -3.71
N ARG A 161 -5.41 -12.38 -2.62
CA ARG A 161 -5.03 -11.10 -2.01
C ARG A 161 -4.75 -11.35 -0.54
N PHE A 162 -3.50 -11.15 -0.13
CA PHE A 162 -3.12 -11.21 1.27
C PHE A 162 -2.56 -9.87 1.74
N TYR A 163 -2.58 -9.70 3.06
CA TYR A 163 -2.15 -8.46 3.70
C TYR A 163 -0.68 -8.15 3.38
N GLY A 164 -0.40 -6.97 2.82
CA GLY A 164 0.94 -6.53 2.42
C GLY A 164 1.45 -7.10 1.10
N LEU A 165 0.58 -7.67 0.24
CA LEU A 165 0.98 -8.26 -1.04
C LEU A 165 1.64 -7.24 -1.99
N GLU A 166 1.04 -6.06 -2.17
CA GLU A 166 1.56 -5.07 -3.12
C GLU A 166 2.92 -4.52 -2.66
N GLU A 167 3.06 -4.22 -1.37
CA GLU A 167 4.34 -3.83 -0.77
C GLU A 167 5.38 -4.94 -0.91
N PHE A 168 4.98 -6.21 -0.78
CA PHE A 168 5.85 -7.37 -0.94
C PHE A 168 6.31 -7.57 -2.39
N LEU A 169 5.40 -7.48 -3.36
CA LEU A 169 5.76 -7.58 -4.77
C LEU A 169 6.73 -6.45 -5.15
N GLY A 170 6.56 -5.24 -4.60
CA GLY A 170 7.47 -4.12 -4.79
C GLY A 170 8.87 -4.29 -4.17
N THR A 171 9.07 -5.24 -3.24
CA THR A 171 10.41 -5.53 -2.68
C THR A 171 11.21 -6.54 -3.49
N ILE A 172 10.55 -7.32 -4.35
CA ILE A 172 11.18 -8.39 -5.13
C ILE A 172 12.15 -7.78 -6.16
N LYS A 173 13.38 -8.27 -6.14
CA LYS A 173 14.45 -7.81 -7.04
C LYS A 173 15.20 -9.00 -7.60
N ILE A 174 15.24 -9.11 -8.93
CA ILE A 174 15.91 -10.22 -9.63
C ILE A 174 17.39 -10.31 -9.23
N GLU A 175 18.04 -9.17 -8.94
CA GLU A 175 19.45 -9.11 -8.58
C GLU A 175 19.78 -9.81 -7.26
N ASN A 176 18.78 -10.00 -6.38
CA ASN A 176 18.94 -10.66 -5.08
C ASN A 176 18.55 -12.14 -5.11
N THR A 177 18.28 -12.69 -6.30
CA THR A 177 17.78 -14.05 -6.46
C THR A 177 18.91 -15.04 -6.74
N VAL A 178 18.68 -16.30 -6.38
CA VAL A 178 19.57 -17.42 -6.65
C VAL A 178 18.79 -18.52 -7.36
N PRO A 179 19.45 -19.42 -8.11
CA PRO A 179 18.78 -20.62 -8.62
C PRO A 179 18.08 -21.37 -7.49
N TYR A 180 16.86 -21.85 -7.75
CA TYR A 180 16.07 -22.53 -6.75
C TYR A 180 16.84 -23.74 -6.18
N ASN A 181 16.98 -23.77 -4.86
CA ASN A 181 17.66 -24.86 -4.16
C ASN A 181 16.89 -25.20 -2.87
N PHE A 182 16.18 -26.33 -2.91
CA PHE A 182 15.38 -26.82 -1.80
C PHE A 182 16.23 -27.14 -0.55
N GLU A 183 17.49 -27.55 -0.69
CA GLU A 183 18.34 -27.91 0.44
C GLU A 183 18.63 -26.72 1.36
N LYS A 184 18.65 -25.50 0.82
CA LYS A 184 18.90 -24.28 1.61
C LYS A 184 17.70 -23.86 2.45
N ILE A 185 16.51 -24.33 2.11
CA ILE A 185 15.26 -23.87 2.72
C ILE A 185 14.56 -24.96 3.53
N LYS A 186 14.88 -26.24 3.31
CA LYS A 186 14.21 -27.37 3.99
C LYS A 186 14.22 -27.26 5.52
N ASP A 187 15.30 -26.73 6.11
CA ASP A 187 15.47 -26.64 7.56
C ASP A 187 14.61 -25.51 8.19
N LEU A 188 14.06 -24.62 7.35
CA LEU A 188 13.16 -23.54 7.78
C LEU A 188 11.69 -23.98 7.81
N ASP A 189 11.39 -25.24 7.46
CA ASP A 189 10.04 -25.80 7.31
C ASP A 189 9.06 -24.88 6.55
N PRO A 190 9.42 -24.43 5.33
CA PRO A 190 8.62 -23.49 4.58
C PRO A 190 7.35 -24.13 4.03
N THR A 191 6.25 -23.37 4.03
CA THR A 191 5.10 -23.71 3.20
C THR A 191 5.32 -23.20 1.78
N ILE A 192 5.56 -24.12 0.84
CA ILE A 192 5.72 -23.77 -0.57
C ILE A 192 4.34 -23.74 -1.23
N LEU A 193 4.00 -22.61 -1.86
CA LEU A 193 2.78 -22.48 -2.64
C LEU A 193 3.04 -22.77 -4.12
N ASN A 194 2.13 -23.52 -4.73
CA ASN A 194 2.12 -23.77 -6.17
C ASN A 194 1.47 -22.59 -6.92
N ALA A 195 1.76 -22.50 -8.21
CA ALA A 195 1.24 -21.47 -9.10
C ALA A 195 0.03 -21.96 -9.88
N GLU A 196 -1.00 -21.12 -9.93
CA GLU A 196 -2.25 -21.33 -10.67
C GLU A 196 -2.25 -20.60 -12.02
N ILE A 197 -1.27 -19.70 -12.23
CA ILE A 197 -1.07 -18.97 -13.47
C ILE A 197 0.17 -19.56 -14.16
N GLY A 198 0.00 -20.05 -15.38
CA GLY A 198 1.10 -20.51 -16.23
C GLY A 198 1.85 -19.38 -16.93
N GLN A 199 2.97 -19.69 -17.56
CA GLN A 199 3.83 -18.71 -18.25
C GLN A 199 3.06 -17.91 -19.33
N GLU A 200 2.33 -18.59 -20.22
CA GLU A 200 1.60 -17.93 -21.31
C GLU A 200 0.50 -17.00 -20.80
N GLU A 201 -0.20 -17.39 -19.73
CA GLU A 201 -1.24 -16.58 -19.11
C GLU A 201 -0.63 -15.35 -18.43
N PHE A 202 0.51 -15.51 -17.75
CA PHE A 202 1.27 -14.40 -17.19
C PHE A 202 1.72 -13.41 -18.27
N GLU A 203 2.30 -13.90 -19.37
CA GLU A 203 2.76 -13.05 -20.47
C GLU A 203 1.61 -12.25 -21.08
N LYS A 204 0.40 -12.81 -21.16
CA LYS A 204 -0.79 -12.06 -21.61
C LYS A 204 -1.28 -11.05 -20.56
N ALA A 205 -1.33 -11.45 -19.29
CA ALA A 205 -1.87 -10.62 -18.21
C ALA A 205 -0.97 -9.41 -17.88
N ILE A 206 0.35 -9.57 -18.00
CA ILE A 206 1.30 -8.52 -17.61
C ILE A 206 1.19 -7.28 -18.51
N HIS A 207 0.86 -7.45 -19.79
CA HIS A 207 0.60 -6.34 -20.71
C HIS A 207 -0.50 -5.40 -20.18
N GLY A 208 -1.61 -5.97 -19.72
CA GLY A 208 -2.73 -5.22 -19.17
C GLY A 208 -2.36 -4.52 -17.85
N ARG A 209 -1.69 -5.25 -16.95
CA ARG A 209 -1.28 -4.69 -15.65
C ARG A 209 -0.34 -3.49 -15.79
N VAL A 210 0.64 -3.57 -16.69
CA VAL A 210 1.58 -2.47 -16.92
C VAL A 210 0.90 -1.28 -17.60
N ALA A 211 -0.02 -1.53 -18.53
CA ALA A 211 -0.83 -0.48 -19.13
C ALA A 211 -1.72 0.24 -18.11
N ASP A 212 -2.34 -0.50 -17.17
CA ASP A 212 -3.13 0.07 -16.08
C ASP A 212 -2.27 0.90 -15.12
N ASN A 213 -1.06 0.42 -14.79
CA ASN A 213 -0.10 1.17 -13.98
C ASN A 213 0.32 2.49 -14.66
N HIS A 214 0.63 2.45 -15.96
CA HIS A 214 0.96 3.66 -16.74
C HIS A 214 -0.21 4.64 -16.78
N ARG A 215 -1.43 4.14 -16.97
CA ARG A 215 -2.65 4.97 -16.96
C ARG A 215 -2.86 5.64 -15.60
N SER A 216 -2.69 4.88 -14.52
CA SER A 216 -2.79 5.38 -13.15
C SER A 216 -1.73 6.46 -12.86
N GLN A 217 -0.49 6.21 -13.26
CA GLN A 217 0.61 7.17 -13.10
C GLN A 217 0.38 8.44 -13.91
N ALA A 218 -0.03 8.32 -15.18
CA ALA A 218 -0.37 9.46 -16.02
C ALA A 218 -1.51 10.29 -15.42
N GLY A 219 -2.54 9.63 -14.87
CA GLY A 219 -3.68 10.29 -14.23
C GLY A 219 -3.35 11.01 -12.92
N SER A 220 -2.36 10.55 -12.16
CA SER A 220 -2.04 11.07 -10.81
C SER A 220 -1.73 12.58 -10.76
N GLY A 221 -1.24 13.15 -11.85
CA GLY A 221 -0.89 14.57 -11.97
C GLY A 221 -1.86 15.39 -12.82
N LEU A 222 -2.97 14.81 -13.27
CA LEU A 222 -3.95 15.43 -14.15
C LEU A 222 -5.29 15.61 -13.41
N ALA A 223 -6.04 16.64 -13.78
CA ALA A 223 -7.42 16.77 -13.35
C ALA A 223 -8.32 15.77 -14.07
N GLU A 224 -8.03 15.54 -15.36
CA GLU A 224 -8.72 14.54 -16.17
C GLU A 224 -7.77 13.97 -17.24
N LEU A 225 -7.86 12.66 -17.47
CA LEU A 225 -7.10 11.91 -18.47
C LEU A 225 -8.06 11.46 -19.59
N PHE A 226 -7.88 11.95 -20.82
CA PHE A 226 -8.74 11.60 -21.96
C PHE A 226 -8.30 10.35 -22.69
N ASP A 227 -7.00 10.27 -22.98
CA ASP A 227 -6.43 9.19 -23.77
C ASP A 227 -5.09 8.79 -23.18
N CYS A 228 -4.84 7.49 -23.17
CA CYS A 228 -3.58 6.89 -22.76
C CYS A 228 -3.40 5.63 -23.60
N ARG A 229 -2.45 5.67 -24.52
CA ARG A 229 -2.11 4.56 -25.40
C ARG A 229 -0.78 3.99 -24.95
N THR A 230 -0.77 2.71 -24.65
CA THR A 230 0.40 2.03 -24.10
C THR A 230 0.76 0.85 -24.99
N THR A 231 1.99 0.84 -25.47
CA THR A 231 2.59 -0.28 -26.19
C THR A 231 3.58 -0.96 -25.26
N THR A 232 3.47 -2.28 -25.12
CA THR A 232 4.27 -3.07 -24.20
C THR A 232 5.01 -4.19 -24.92
N SER A 233 6.25 -4.43 -24.52
CA SER A 233 7.10 -5.53 -25.00
C SER A 233 7.67 -6.29 -23.80
N VAL A 234 7.29 -7.56 -23.69
CA VAL A 234 7.65 -8.46 -22.60
C VAL A 234 8.85 -9.31 -23.03
N ARG A 235 9.87 -9.41 -22.17
CA ARG A 235 11.11 -10.16 -22.41
C ARG A 235 11.56 -10.86 -21.12
N GLY A 236 12.17 -12.03 -21.26
CA GLY A 236 12.82 -12.73 -20.14
C GLY A 236 11.85 -13.08 -19.00
N THR A 237 10.89 -13.95 -19.28
CA THR A 237 9.96 -14.46 -18.27
C THR A 237 10.67 -15.46 -17.37
N THR A 238 10.61 -15.24 -16.06
CA THR A 238 11.28 -16.07 -15.05
C THR A 238 10.31 -16.42 -13.93
N TYR A 239 10.33 -17.68 -13.50
CA TYR A 239 9.57 -18.13 -12.35
C TYR A 239 10.38 -17.93 -11.08
N LEU A 240 9.78 -17.29 -10.08
CA LEU A 240 10.43 -16.95 -8.83
C LEU A 240 9.61 -17.45 -7.64
N GLN A 241 10.28 -18.03 -6.65
CA GLN A 241 9.70 -18.23 -5.33
C GLN A 241 10.29 -17.26 -4.32
N ALA A 242 9.45 -16.35 -3.83
CA ALA A 242 9.84 -15.31 -2.89
C ALA A 242 9.32 -15.63 -1.47
N PRO A 243 10.16 -15.54 -0.42
CA PRO A 243 9.76 -15.85 0.94
C PRO A 243 8.94 -14.70 1.54
N PHE A 244 7.71 -15.01 1.91
CA PHE A 244 6.80 -14.12 2.62
C PHE A 244 6.51 -14.68 4.01
N THR A 245 6.31 -13.80 4.98
CA THR A 245 5.98 -14.21 6.35
C THR A 245 4.83 -13.40 6.89
N MET A 246 3.84 -14.08 7.44
CA MET A 246 2.77 -13.44 8.20
C MET A 246 2.96 -13.76 9.69
N VAL A 247 3.28 -12.73 10.46
CA VAL A 247 3.32 -12.82 11.92
C VAL A 247 1.94 -12.48 12.45
N ARG A 248 1.33 -13.41 13.18
CA ARG A 248 0.11 -13.14 13.97
C ARG A 248 0.50 -13.04 15.42
N TYR A 249 0.01 -12.01 16.10
CA TYR A 249 0.37 -11.74 17.48
C TYR A 249 -0.82 -11.22 18.28
N LYS A 250 -0.79 -11.48 19.58
CA LYS A 250 -1.84 -11.08 20.52
C LYS A 250 -1.35 -9.93 21.39
N PHE A 251 -2.21 -8.95 21.58
CA PHE A 251 -1.99 -7.85 22.51
C PHE A 251 -3.29 -7.51 23.23
N GLN A 252 -3.27 -7.51 24.57
CA GLN A 252 -4.45 -7.21 25.41
C GLN A 252 -5.73 -8.01 25.07
N GLY A 253 -5.57 -9.25 24.59
CA GLY A 253 -6.71 -10.10 24.22
C GLY A 253 -7.03 -10.13 22.73
N ASP A 254 -6.64 -9.09 21.99
CA ASP A 254 -6.96 -8.93 20.56
C ASP A 254 -5.83 -9.49 19.67
N LEU A 255 -6.18 -10.05 18.52
CA LEU A 255 -5.26 -10.56 17.51
C LEU A 255 -4.96 -9.50 16.46
N TYR A 256 -3.68 -9.41 16.11
CA TYR A 256 -3.13 -8.50 15.12
C TYR A 256 -2.21 -9.24 14.17
N LYS A 257 -1.93 -8.65 13.01
CA LYS A 257 -1.05 -9.22 12.00
C LYS A 257 -0.01 -8.24 11.47
N ALA A 258 1.14 -8.78 11.08
CA ALA A 258 2.19 -8.08 10.36
C ALA A 258 2.71 -8.94 9.20
N ALA A 259 2.82 -8.32 8.03
CA ALA A 259 3.44 -8.85 6.83
C ALA A 259 4.93 -8.49 6.85
N ILE A 260 5.77 -9.50 6.68
CA ILE A 260 7.22 -9.40 6.72
C ILE A 260 7.77 -10.00 5.43
N ASP A 261 8.66 -9.27 4.78
CA ASP A 261 9.48 -9.81 3.72
C ASP A 261 10.46 -10.83 4.33
N GLY A 262 10.33 -12.09 3.92
CA GLY A 262 11.14 -13.19 4.43
C GLY A 262 12.60 -13.14 4.00
N ASN A 263 12.95 -12.37 2.95
CA ASN A 263 14.32 -12.20 2.48
C ASN A 263 15.06 -11.13 3.31
N SER A 264 14.49 -9.94 3.43
CA SER A 264 15.11 -8.87 4.22
C SER A 264 14.87 -8.97 5.73
N GLY A 265 13.77 -9.59 6.14
CA GLY A 265 13.27 -9.61 7.52
C GLY A 265 12.57 -8.31 7.93
N ARG A 266 12.31 -7.38 7.01
CA ARG A 266 11.62 -6.12 7.33
C ARG A 266 10.11 -6.30 7.32
N VAL A 267 9.44 -5.67 8.28
CA VAL A 267 7.98 -5.51 8.27
C VAL A 267 7.61 -4.55 7.14
N LEU A 268 6.83 -5.06 6.18
CA LEU A 268 6.29 -4.32 5.06
C LEU A 268 5.04 -3.55 5.48
N MET A 269 4.14 -4.25 6.17
CA MET A 269 2.87 -3.72 6.62
C MET A 269 2.53 -4.37 7.96
N GLY A 270 2.07 -3.60 8.94
CA GLY A 270 1.77 -4.13 10.27
C GLY A 270 0.64 -3.36 10.94
N GLU A 271 -0.32 -4.08 11.50
CA GLU A 271 -1.29 -3.48 12.41
C GLU A 271 -0.56 -3.07 13.69
N ILE A 272 -0.94 -1.93 14.28
CA ILE A 272 -0.32 -1.43 15.54
C ILE A 272 -1.43 -1.25 16.58
N PRO A 273 -1.39 -1.98 17.71
CA PRO A 273 -2.39 -1.88 18.76
C PRO A 273 -2.29 -0.55 19.50
N ILE A 274 -3.41 0.16 19.58
CA ILE A 274 -3.57 1.25 20.56
C ILE A 274 -4.32 0.69 21.77
N ALA A 275 -3.77 0.91 22.96
CA ALA A 275 -4.42 0.53 24.21
C ALA A 275 -5.77 1.25 24.37
N ARG A 276 -6.77 0.59 24.99
CA ARG A 276 -8.13 1.15 25.14
C ARG A 276 -8.14 2.55 25.79
N GLY A 277 -7.35 2.75 26.85
CA GLY A 277 -7.22 4.04 27.52
C GLY A 277 -6.60 5.11 26.63
N GLN A 278 -5.62 4.74 25.80
CA GLN A 278 -4.98 5.68 24.89
C GLN A 278 -5.89 6.05 23.72
N ARG A 279 -6.71 5.10 23.24
CA ARG A 279 -7.78 5.38 22.26
C ARG A 279 -8.79 6.38 22.81
N ALA A 280 -9.21 6.22 24.06
CA ALA A 280 -10.10 7.17 24.74
C ALA A 280 -9.44 8.54 24.87
N MET A 281 -8.18 8.62 25.29
CA MET A 281 -7.43 9.87 25.41
C MET A 281 -7.34 10.63 24.08
N TRP A 282 -6.98 9.94 22.98
CA TRP A 282 -6.91 10.59 21.65
C TRP A 282 -8.28 11.01 21.13
N THR A 283 -9.34 10.26 21.45
CA THR A 283 -10.72 10.64 21.13
C THR A 283 -11.13 11.89 21.89
N VAL A 284 -10.87 11.94 23.20
CA VAL A 284 -11.16 13.10 24.05
C VAL A 284 -10.35 14.31 23.59
N LEU A 285 -9.07 14.16 23.27
CA LEU A 285 -8.24 15.24 22.74
C LEU A 285 -8.80 15.78 21.40
N GLY A 286 -9.26 14.89 20.52
CA GLY A 286 -9.91 15.27 19.26
C GLY A 286 -11.20 16.06 19.49
N LEU A 287 -12.06 15.63 20.42
CA LEU A 287 -13.30 16.32 20.77
C LEU A 287 -13.05 17.69 21.44
N ILE A 288 -12.07 17.75 22.36
CA ILE A 288 -11.63 19.00 22.98
C ILE A 288 -11.08 19.96 21.91
N GLY A 289 -10.34 19.43 20.93
CA GLY A 289 -9.86 20.20 19.78
C GLY A 289 -11.00 20.87 18.99
N ILE A 290 -12.09 20.14 18.74
CA ILE A 290 -13.28 20.68 18.06
C ILE A 290 -13.90 21.82 18.86
N ILE A 291 -14.00 21.65 20.19
CA ILE A 291 -14.56 22.67 21.09
C ILE A 291 -13.68 23.94 21.08
N PHE A 292 -12.36 23.79 21.22
CA PHE A 292 -11.45 24.94 21.16
C PHE A 292 -11.44 25.62 19.79
N ALA A 293 -11.54 24.85 18.71
CA ALA A 293 -11.68 25.40 17.37
C ALA A 293 -12.96 26.22 17.25
N GLY A 294 -14.10 25.72 17.77
CA GLY A 294 -15.38 26.44 17.78
C GLY A 294 -15.34 27.72 18.61
N ILE A 295 -14.82 27.67 19.84
CA ILE A 295 -14.70 28.84 20.71
C ILE A 295 -13.75 29.87 20.09
N GLY A 296 -12.59 29.45 19.59
CA GLY A 296 -11.63 30.33 18.94
C GLY A 296 -12.23 31.00 17.69
N SER A 297 -12.98 30.25 16.90
CA SER A 297 -13.66 30.78 15.70
C SER A 297 -14.77 31.77 16.05
N GLN A 298 -15.52 31.52 17.12
CA GLN A 298 -16.56 32.44 17.60
C GLN A 298 -15.97 33.76 18.11
N LEU A 299 -14.85 33.70 18.85
CA LEU A 299 -14.14 34.89 19.33
C LEU A 299 -13.57 35.71 18.16
N LEU A 300 -13.07 35.05 17.11
CA LEU A 300 -12.65 35.73 15.87
C LEU A 300 -13.83 36.40 15.17
N TYR A 301 -14.96 35.69 15.04
CA TYR A 301 -16.15 36.19 14.35
C TYR A 301 -16.74 37.44 15.03
N GLN A 302 -16.84 37.43 16.36
CA GLN A 302 -17.38 38.57 17.13
C GLN A 302 -16.58 39.87 16.91
N ASN A 303 -15.26 39.77 16.83
CA ASN A 303 -14.38 40.93 16.62
C ASN A 303 -14.37 41.43 15.17
N ILE A 304 -14.62 40.56 14.18
CA ILE A 304 -14.73 40.96 12.77
C ILE A 304 -16.06 41.69 12.50
N VAL A 305 -17.14 41.29 13.17
CA VAL A 305 -18.49 41.82 12.93
C VAL A 305 -18.80 43.07 13.76
N VAL A 306 -18.23 43.19 14.96
CA VAL A 306 -18.41 44.37 15.84
C VAL A 306 -17.03 44.90 16.26
N PRO A 307 -16.41 45.80 15.48
CA PRO A 307 -15.13 46.39 15.86
C PRO A 307 -15.36 47.38 17.01
N ALA A 308 -14.78 47.14 18.19
CA ALA A 308 -14.66 48.16 19.21
C ALA A 308 -13.21 48.24 19.74
N GLU A 309 -12.83 49.45 20.16
CA GLU A 309 -11.65 49.91 20.93
C GLU A 309 -10.38 49.03 21.14
N PRO A 310 -9.18 49.63 21.23
CA PRO A 310 -7.86 48.98 21.10
C PRO A 310 -7.48 47.91 22.17
N VAL A 311 -8.36 47.62 23.13
CA VAL A 311 -8.20 46.52 24.10
C VAL A 311 -8.57 45.15 23.48
N MET A 312 -9.11 45.16 22.26
CA MET A 312 -9.69 44.01 21.57
C MET A 312 -8.68 43.16 20.76
N ASP A 313 -7.46 43.67 20.52
CA ASP A 313 -6.38 42.96 19.81
C ASP A 313 -5.86 41.71 20.55
N MET A 314 -5.98 41.67 21.88
CA MET A 314 -5.58 40.50 22.65
C MET A 314 -6.59 39.35 22.46
N TRP A 315 -7.89 39.65 22.35
CA TRP A 315 -8.94 38.64 22.20
C TRP A 315 -8.97 38.04 20.80
N THR A 316 -8.65 38.83 19.76
CA THR A 316 -8.46 38.31 18.40
C THR A 316 -7.25 37.37 18.33
N ALA A 317 -6.13 37.74 18.97
CA ALA A 317 -4.96 36.88 19.07
C ALA A 317 -5.26 35.58 19.83
N ILE A 318 -5.97 35.65 20.97
CA ILE A 318 -6.40 34.47 21.73
C ILE A 318 -7.34 33.59 20.89
N GLY A 319 -8.31 34.18 20.21
CA GLY A 319 -9.23 33.46 19.33
C GLY A 319 -8.50 32.72 18.20
N ALA A 320 -7.54 33.39 17.54
CA ALA A 320 -6.70 32.79 16.51
C ALA A 320 -5.86 31.62 17.04
N VAL A 321 -5.20 31.81 18.19
CA VAL A 321 -4.38 30.75 18.82
C VAL A 321 -5.25 29.56 19.20
N LEU A 322 -6.40 29.77 19.82
CA LEU A 322 -7.33 28.69 20.19
C LEU A 322 -7.89 27.96 18.97
N ALA A 323 -8.20 28.69 17.89
CA ALA A 323 -8.68 28.09 16.66
C ALA A 323 -7.61 27.18 16.02
N ILE A 324 -6.39 27.68 15.88
CA ILE A 324 -5.26 26.93 15.31
C ILE A 324 -4.92 25.72 16.19
N LEU A 325 -4.80 25.92 17.51
CA LEU A 325 -4.52 24.86 18.46
C LEU A 325 -5.62 23.78 18.42
N GLY A 326 -6.89 24.18 18.39
CA GLY A 326 -8.04 23.28 18.29
C GLY A 326 -8.01 22.44 17.02
N ILE A 327 -7.72 23.06 15.86
CA ILE A 327 -7.58 22.35 14.58
C ILE A 327 -6.42 21.36 14.63
N VAL A 328 -5.26 21.75 15.16
CA VAL A 328 -4.09 20.87 15.27
C VAL A 328 -4.37 19.70 16.20
N MET A 329 -5.00 19.92 17.36
CA MET A 329 -5.37 18.84 18.29
C MET A 329 -6.39 17.88 17.68
N THR A 330 -7.37 18.41 16.96
CA THR A 330 -8.35 17.61 16.21
C THR A 330 -7.65 16.75 15.17
N ALA A 331 -6.80 17.37 14.34
CA ALA A 331 -6.05 16.68 13.30
C ALA A 331 -5.16 15.57 13.88
N LEU A 332 -4.42 15.83 14.96
CA LEU A 332 -3.58 14.83 15.62
C LEU A 332 -4.40 13.71 16.27
N GLY A 333 -5.45 14.04 17.01
CA GLY A 333 -6.31 13.06 17.67
C GLY A 333 -6.96 12.10 16.70
N PHE A 334 -7.57 12.62 15.63
CA PHE A 334 -8.21 11.79 14.62
C PHE A 334 -7.20 11.08 13.70
N ARG A 335 -6.05 11.68 13.39
CA ARG A 335 -5.00 11.01 12.58
C ARG A 335 -4.49 9.75 13.25
N VAL A 336 -4.23 9.79 14.57
CA VAL A 336 -3.77 8.61 15.32
C VAL A 336 -4.85 7.52 15.36
N LEU A 337 -6.12 7.90 15.50
CA LEU A 337 -7.24 6.95 15.44
C LEU A 337 -7.39 6.32 14.05
N ILE A 338 -7.28 7.11 12.98
CA ILE A 338 -7.40 6.63 11.59
C ILE A 338 -6.23 5.72 11.22
N MET A 339 -5.00 6.00 11.69
CA MET A 339 -3.83 5.14 11.46
C MET A 339 -4.04 3.72 11.99
N THR A 340 -4.86 3.53 13.04
CA THR A 340 -5.22 2.18 13.50
C THR A 340 -6.31 1.48 12.71
N GLN A 341 -7.12 2.23 11.95
CA GLN A 341 -8.22 1.68 11.17
C GLN A 341 -7.86 1.45 9.70
N ARG A 342 -6.91 2.20 9.14
CA ARG A 342 -6.47 2.03 7.74
C ARG A 342 -5.86 0.67 7.44
N THR A 343 -5.48 -0.11 8.44
CA THR A 343 -4.97 -1.48 8.30
C THR A 343 -6.05 -2.57 8.39
N LYS A 344 -7.32 -2.22 8.63
CA LYS A 344 -8.45 -3.18 8.69
C LYS A 344 -9.19 -3.40 7.36
N LYS A 345 -8.92 -2.61 6.32
CA LYS A 345 -9.43 -2.94 4.97
C LYS A 345 -8.45 -3.93 4.35
N GLY A 346 -8.86 -5.20 4.38
CA GLY A 346 -8.18 -6.30 3.72
C GLY A 346 -8.26 -6.22 2.21
#